data_AF-A0A7K0ZS33-F1
#
_entry.id   AF-A0A7K0ZS33-F1
#
_cell.length_a   1.000
_cell.length_b   1.000
_cell.length_c   1.000
_cell.angle_alpha   90.00
_cell.angle_beta   90.00
_cell.angle_gamma   90.00
#
_symmetry.space_group_name_H-M   'P 1'
#
loop_
_entity.id
_entity.type
_entity.pdbx_description
1 polymer ?
#
loop_
_entity_poly.entity_id
_entity_poly.type
_entity_poly.pdbx_seq_one_letter_code
_entity_poly.pdbx_strand_id
1 'polypeptide(L)'
;MALPTLRSPLARATVPILAGIAFFAVLGGITWIMATFATDRAEVSVDAGNRTFVVGNVSDIAESIRENGPVLFPDLRDASGKRSIIIEHNGTIDAKGWQVYYAYPADKTVDCLVTQIEKTHTFTDCTGRTLQVDQLQAPLDVRPIVENKTTLLIDLRGTPTP
;
A
#
# COMPACT_ATOMS: atom_id res chain seq x y z
N MET A 1 23.79 12.02 51.12
CA MET A 1 24.83 11.67 50.13
C MET A 1 25.28 12.98 49.48
N ALA A 2 26.49 13.46 49.79
CA ALA A 2 26.98 14.73 49.26
C ALA A 2 27.32 14.56 47.77
N LEU A 3 26.73 15.38 46.90
CA LEU A 3 27.10 15.42 45.48
C LEU A 3 28.57 15.85 45.38
N PRO A 4 29.43 15.12 44.63
CA PRO A 4 30.81 15.52 44.46
C PRO A 4 30.86 16.91 43.82
N THR A 5 31.41 17.88 44.56
CA THR A 5 31.54 19.26 44.08
C THR A 5 32.84 19.40 43.28
N LEU A 6 32.73 19.86 42.03
CA LEU A 6 33.89 20.14 41.19
C LEU A 6 34.68 21.30 41.81
N ARG A 7 35.94 21.03 42.16
CA ARG A 7 36.79 21.94 42.96
C ARG A 7 37.33 23.14 42.15
N SER A 8 37.26 23.12 40.82
CA SER A 8 37.80 24.19 39.97
C SER A 8 36.71 24.92 39.17
N PRO A 9 36.85 26.24 38.96
CA PRO A 9 35.88 27.04 38.21
C PRO A 9 35.79 26.61 36.74
N LEU A 10 36.92 26.20 36.14
CA LEU A 10 36.96 25.65 34.78
C LEU A 10 36.20 24.34 34.67
N ALA A 11 36.36 23.42 35.63
CA ALA A 11 35.62 22.15 35.61
C ALA A 11 34.11 22.36 35.75
N ARG A 12 33.67 23.32 36.58
CA ARG A 12 32.24 23.64 36.72
C ARG A 12 31.60 24.16 35.43
N ALA A 13 32.38 24.83 34.58
CA ALA A 13 31.90 25.34 33.29
C ALA A 13 31.93 24.27 32.20
N THR A 14 32.99 23.44 32.14
CA THR A 14 33.22 22.52 31.01
C THR A 14 32.54 21.17 31.18
N VAL A 15 32.40 20.65 32.41
CA VAL A 15 31.79 19.34 32.68
C VAL A 15 30.34 19.23 32.18
N PRO A 16 29.42 20.19 32.42
CA PRO A 16 28.04 20.06 31.91
C PRO A 16 27.98 20.11 30.38
N ILE A 17 28.85 20.89 29.74
CA ILE A 17 28.93 21.00 28.27
C ILE A 17 29.41 19.67 27.68
N LEU A 18 30.51 19.12 28.20
CA LEU A 18 31.06 17.84 27.75
C LEU A 18 30.09 16.67 28.00
N ALA A 19 29.39 16.68 29.14
CA ALA A 19 28.36 15.70 29.43
C ALA A 19 27.19 15.78 28.44
N GLY A 20 26.74 17.00 28.09
CA GLY A 20 25.70 17.20 27.08
C GLY A 20 26.14 16.72 25.69
N ILE A 21 27.35 17.07 25.26
CA ILE A 21 27.91 16.60 23.97
C ILE A 21 28.00 15.08 23.94
N ALA A 22 28.50 14.46 25.00
CA ALA A 22 28.60 13.00 25.10
C ALA A 22 27.21 12.34 25.02
N PHE A 23 26.20 12.91 25.68
CA PHE A 23 24.82 12.43 25.61
C PHE A 23 24.27 12.46 24.19
N PHE A 24 24.40 13.59 23.47
CA PHE A 24 23.91 13.70 22.09
C PHE A 24 24.68 12.81 21.11
N ALA A 25 25.98 12.62 21.31
CA ALA A 25 26.78 11.70 20.50
C ALA A 25 26.29 10.25 20.67
N VAL A 26 26.01 9.83 21.90
CA VAL A 26 25.46 8.50 22.19
C VAL A 26 24.06 8.34 21.59
N LEU A 27 23.17 9.31 21.83
CA LEU A 27 21.80 9.28 21.30
C LEU A 27 21.80 9.21 19.77
N GLY A 28 22.54 10.08 19.10
CA GLY A 28 22.66 10.10 17.64
C GLY A 28 23.24 8.80 17.08
N GLY A 29 24.23 8.22 17.76
CA GLY A 29 24.79 6.92 17.39
C GLY A 29 23.77 5.78 17.49
N ILE A 30 22.99 5.72 18.57
CA ILE A 30 21.92 4.71 18.73
C ILE A 30 20.85 4.89 17.64
N THR A 31 20.41 6.13 17.39
CA THR A 31 19.44 6.42 16.34
C THR A 31 19.97 6.05 14.96
N TRP A 32 21.25 6.33 14.67
CA TRP A 32 21.89 5.94 13.42
C TRP A 32 21.90 4.41 13.24
N ILE A 33 22.27 3.66 14.28
CA ILE A 33 22.25 2.19 14.26
C ILE A 33 20.83 1.68 13.98
N MET A 34 19.83 2.19 14.69
CA MET A 34 18.42 1.84 14.43
C MET A 34 18.00 2.15 12.99
N ALA A 35 18.43 3.30 12.44
CA ALA A 35 18.15 3.66 11.05
C ALA A 35 18.77 2.68 10.06
N THR A 36 20.01 2.20 10.30
CA THR A 36 20.64 1.19 9.43
C THR A 36 19.84 -0.11 9.37
N PHE A 37 19.29 -0.58 10.49
CA PHE A 37 18.44 -1.79 10.52
C PHE A 37 17.04 -1.56 9.94
N ALA A 38 16.52 -0.33 10.01
CA ALA A 38 15.20 0.02 9.47
C ALA A 38 15.23 0.21 7.94
N THR A 39 16.37 0.62 7.38
CA THR A 39 16.48 0.98 5.96
C THR A 39 16.45 -0.25 5.03
N ASP A 40 16.91 -1.42 5.49
CA ASP A 40 16.79 -2.68 4.74
C ASP A 40 15.35 -3.08 4.41
N ARG A 41 14.34 -2.46 5.06
CA ARG A 41 12.91 -2.69 4.78
C ARG A 41 12.21 -1.51 4.08
N ALA A 42 12.93 -0.43 3.82
CA ALA A 42 12.37 0.82 3.32
C ALA A 42 12.74 1.11 1.85
N GLU A 43 13.40 0.20 1.14
CA GLU A 43 13.53 0.28 -0.31
C GLU A 43 12.19 -0.07 -0.97
N VAL A 44 11.22 0.83 -0.87
CA VAL A 44 10.16 0.89 -1.86
C VAL A 44 10.81 1.42 -3.13
N SER A 45 11.31 0.51 -3.97
CA SER A 45 11.75 0.83 -5.32
C SER A 45 10.55 1.33 -6.12
N VAL A 46 10.27 2.64 -6.04
CA VAL A 46 9.32 3.29 -6.92
C VAL A 46 10.03 3.50 -8.25
N ASP A 47 10.12 2.43 -9.04
CA ASP A 47 10.56 2.52 -10.42
C ASP A 47 9.48 3.32 -11.18
N ALA A 48 9.74 4.61 -11.37
CA ALA A 48 8.84 5.54 -12.06
C ALA A 48 8.60 5.18 -13.55
N GLY A 49 9.27 4.14 -14.07
CA GLY A 49 8.98 3.54 -15.37
C GLY A 49 8.13 2.25 -15.31
N ASN A 50 7.99 1.63 -14.14
CA ASN A 50 7.27 0.37 -14.00
C ASN A 50 5.77 0.64 -13.81
N ARG A 51 4.99 0.39 -14.87
CA ARG A 51 3.52 0.55 -14.87
C ARG A 51 2.81 -0.60 -14.15
N THR A 52 3.51 -1.29 -13.25
CA THR A 52 2.93 -2.29 -12.35
C THR A 52 2.84 -1.69 -10.95
N PHE A 53 1.65 -1.71 -10.37
CA PHE A 53 1.41 -1.30 -8.99
C PHE A 53 1.50 -2.52 -8.07
N VAL A 54 2.30 -2.43 -7.00
CA VAL A 54 2.40 -3.50 -5.99
C VAL A 54 1.23 -3.36 -5.03
N VAL A 55 0.39 -4.38 -4.93
CA VAL A 55 -0.76 -4.41 -4.01
C VAL A 55 -0.32 -4.88 -2.62
N GLY A 56 0.41 -5.99 -2.57
CA GLY A 56 0.84 -6.58 -1.30
C GLY A 56 0.97 -8.10 -1.36
N ASN A 57 1.01 -8.72 -0.18
CA ASN A 57 1.08 -10.17 -0.05
C ASN A 57 -0.26 -10.81 -0.48
N VAL A 58 -0.17 -11.85 -1.30
CA VAL A 58 -1.33 -12.53 -1.89
C VAL A 58 -2.25 -13.13 -0.81
N SER A 59 -1.69 -13.76 0.23
CA SER A 59 -2.49 -14.37 1.29
C SER A 59 -3.19 -13.33 2.16
N ASP A 60 -2.48 -12.25 2.51
CA ASP A 60 -3.06 -11.17 3.32
C ASP A 60 -4.22 -10.47 2.58
N ILE A 61 -4.04 -10.20 1.29
CA ILE A 61 -5.08 -9.57 0.47
C ILE A 61 -6.25 -10.53 0.22
N ALA A 62 -5.98 -11.81 -0.05
CA ALA A 62 -7.03 -12.81 -0.26
C ALA A 62 -7.89 -13.02 0.99
N GLU A 63 -7.26 -13.08 2.18
CA GLU A 63 -7.99 -13.14 3.46
C GLU A 63 -8.80 -11.86 3.67
N SER A 64 -8.20 -10.68 3.44
CA SER A 64 -8.91 -9.40 3.56
C SER A 64 -10.15 -9.34 2.66
N ILE A 65 -10.06 -9.85 1.43
CA ILE A 65 -11.19 -9.91 0.50
C ILE A 65 -12.27 -10.90 0.98
N ARG A 66 -11.87 -12.06 1.52
CA ARG A 66 -12.84 -13.01 2.10
C ARG A 66 -13.61 -12.43 3.29
N GLU A 67 -12.95 -11.63 4.13
CA GLU A 67 -13.55 -11.07 5.34
C GLU A 67 -14.29 -9.74 5.11
N ASN A 68 -13.76 -8.88 4.22
CA ASN A 68 -14.20 -7.49 4.06
C ASN A 68 -14.70 -7.18 2.65
N GLY A 69 -14.60 -8.13 1.72
CA GLY A 69 -14.96 -7.97 0.32
C GLY A 69 -13.88 -7.27 -0.53
N PRO A 70 -14.19 -7.00 -1.81
CA PRO A 70 -13.21 -6.57 -2.80
C PRO A 70 -12.53 -5.24 -2.49
N VAL A 71 -11.26 -5.13 -2.86
CA VAL A 71 -10.48 -3.91 -2.60
C VAL A 71 -10.69 -2.90 -3.71
N LEU A 72 -11.22 -1.72 -3.36
CA LEU A 72 -11.38 -0.57 -4.26
C LEU A 72 -10.13 0.31 -4.21
N PHE A 73 -9.52 0.54 -5.37
CA PHE A 73 -8.47 1.54 -5.55
C PHE A 73 -9.03 2.72 -6.36
N PRO A 74 -9.51 3.78 -5.69
CA PRO A 74 -10.03 4.95 -6.38
C PRO A 74 -8.89 5.75 -7.01
N ASP A 75 -9.15 6.34 -8.18
CA ASP A 75 -8.26 7.34 -8.80
C ASP A 75 -6.81 6.89 -9.02
N LEU A 76 -6.56 5.60 -9.29
CA LEU A 76 -5.25 5.15 -9.77
C LEU A 76 -4.90 5.91 -11.04
N ARG A 77 -3.78 6.63 -11.01
CA ARG A 77 -3.32 7.40 -12.17
C ARG A 77 -2.37 6.58 -13.01
N ASP A 78 -2.55 6.66 -14.32
CA ASP A 78 -1.62 6.13 -15.31
C ASP A 78 -1.28 7.20 -16.35
N ALA A 79 -0.60 6.80 -17.43
CA ALA A 79 -0.26 7.69 -18.52
C ALA A 79 -1.49 8.21 -19.31
N SER A 80 -2.61 7.50 -19.28
CA SER A 80 -3.84 7.87 -20.00
C SER A 80 -4.85 8.67 -19.17
N GLY A 81 -4.79 8.64 -17.84
CA GLY A 81 -5.68 9.42 -16.98
C GLY A 81 -5.81 8.88 -15.56
N LYS A 82 -6.99 9.06 -14.97
CA LYS A 82 -7.42 8.44 -13.71
C LYS A 82 -8.27 7.22 -14.04
N ARG A 83 -8.07 6.12 -13.31
CA ARG A 83 -8.89 4.92 -13.36
C ARG A 83 -9.16 4.42 -11.96
N SER A 84 -10.40 4.05 -11.68
CA SER A 84 -10.76 3.38 -10.43
C SER A 84 -10.92 1.89 -10.73
N ILE A 85 -10.22 1.04 -9.99
CA ILE A 85 -10.29 -0.42 -10.18
C ILE A 85 -10.76 -1.09 -8.90
N ILE A 86 -11.35 -2.26 -9.06
CA ILE A 86 -11.71 -3.18 -7.99
C ILE A 86 -10.92 -4.47 -8.19
N ILE A 87 -10.30 -4.96 -7.12
CA ILE A 87 -9.62 -6.24 -7.08
C ILE A 87 -10.49 -7.23 -6.32
N GLU A 88 -10.78 -8.35 -6.96
CA GLU A 88 -11.58 -9.45 -6.42
C GLU A 88 -10.77 -10.74 -6.40
N HIS A 89 -11.11 -11.63 -5.48
CA HIS A 89 -10.54 -12.96 -5.36
C HIS A 89 -11.64 -13.97 -5.01
N ASN A 90 -11.91 -14.89 -5.93
CA ASN A 90 -12.89 -15.96 -5.75
C ASN A 90 -12.29 -17.37 -5.75
N GLY A 91 -10.95 -17.46 -5.68
CA GLY A 91 -10.22 -18.72 -5.71
C GLY A 91 -10.11 -19.39 -4.33
N THR A 92 -10.06 -20.71 -4.31
CA THR A 92 -9.73 -21.48 -3.08
C THR A 92 -8.23 -21.55 -2.80
N ILE A 93 -7.40 -21.10 -3.75
CA ILE A 93 -5.95 -21.03 -3.65
C ILE A 93 -5.59 -19.55 -3.74
N ASP A 94 -4.96 -19.00 -2.70
CA ASP A 94 -4.61 -17.57 -2.63
C ASP A 94 -3.90 -17.09 -3.90
N ALA A 95 -2.95 -17.86 -4.45
CA ALA A 95 -2.21 -17.49 -5.67
C ALA A 95 -3.01 -17.59 -6.99
N LYS A 96 -4.31 -17.92 -6.98
CA LYS A 96 -5.15 -18.12 -8.17
C LYS A 96 -6.54 -17.51 -7.99
N GLY A 97 -7.22 -17.17 -9.09
CA GLY A 97 -8.61 -16.68 -9.04
C GLY A 97 -8.73 -15.17 -8.80
N TRP A 98 -7.65 -14.42 -9.02
CA TRP A 98 -7.66 -12.96 -9.00
C TRP A 98 -8.38 -12.40 -10.22
N GLN A 99 -9.30 -11.48 -10.00
CA GLN A 99 -9.93 -10.67 -11.04
C GLN A 99 -9.76 -9.19 -10.74
N VAL A 100 -9.81 -8.39 -11.80
CA VAL A 100 -9.86 -6.94 -11.72
C VAL A 100 -11.03 -6.47 -12.56
N TYR A 101 -11.71 -5.43 -12.10
CA TYR A 101 -12.77 -4.73 -12.82
C TYR A 101 -12.54 -3.22 -12.72
N TYR A 102 -13.07 -2.44 -13.65
CA TYR A 102 -13.20 -1.01 -13.40
C TYR A 102 -14.35 -0.75 -12.42
N ALA A 103 -14.22 0.29 -11.62
CA ALA A 103 -15.19 0.63 -10.58
C ALA A 103 -16.44 1.34 -11.10
N TYR A 104 -16.99 0.91 -12.25
CA TYR A 104 -18.24 1.39 -12.82
C TYR A 104 -19.00 0.25 -13.51
N PRO A 105 -20.35 0.33 -13.62
CA PRO A 105 -21.15 -0.72 -14.26
C PRO A 105 -20.80 -0.90 -15.75
N ALA A 106 -20.89 -2.13 -16.26
CA ALA A 106 -20.63 -2.43 -17.68
C ALA A 106 -21.60 -1.71 -18.64
N ASP A 107 -22.78 -1.29 -18.15
CA ASP A 107 -23.80 -0.56 -18.91
C ASP A 107 -23.72 0.98 -18.74
N LYS A 108 -22.66 1.50 -18.10
CA LYS A 108 -22.47 2.93 -17.80
C LYS A 108 -21.07 3.43 -18.18
N THR A 109 -20.88 4.74 -18.10
CA THR A 109 -19.58 5.39 -18.29
C THR A 109 -18.78 5.44 -16.98
N VAL A 110 -17.49 5.76 -17.10
CA VAL A 110 -16.54 5.90 -15.98
C VAL A 110 -16.98 6.91 -14.90
N ASP A 111 -17.90 7.82 -15.22
CA ASP A 111 -18.42 8.82 -14.29
C ASP A 111 -19.36 8.20 -13.23
N CYS A 112 -19.95 7.04 -13.51
CA CYS A 112 -20.84 6.33 -12.58
C CYS A 112 -20.04 5.37 -11.70
N LEU A 113 -19.24 5.92 -10.79
CA LEU A 113 -18.46 5.10 -9.87
C LEU A 113 -19.36 4.31 -8.92
N VAL A 114 -18.97 3.07 -8.61
CA VAL A 114 -19.65 2.22 -7.64
C VAL A 114 -19.00 2.34 -6.27
N THR A 115 -19.81 2.14 -5.22
CA THR A 115 -19.38 2.07 -3.83
C THR A 115 -19.62 0.66 -3.31
N GLN A 116 -18.62 0.05 -2.69
CA GLN A 116 -18.77 -1.27 -2.08
C GLN A 116 -19.79 -1.22 -0.93
N ILE A 117 -20.67 -2.22 -0.87
CA ILE A 117 -21.49 -2.46 0.32
C ILE A 117 -20.60 -3.19 1.34
N GLU A 118 -20.43 -2.61 2.52
CA GLU A 118 -19.45 -3.05 3.52
C GLU A 118 -19.50 -4.56 3.78
N LYS A 119 -18.32 -5.20 3.75
CA LYS A 119 -18.14 -6.64 4.02
C LYS A 119 -18.94 -7.55 3.07
N THR A 120 -19.14 -7.10 1.85
CA THR A 120 -19.78 -7.90 0.81
C THR A 120 -19.00 -7.83 -0.50
N HIS A 121 -19.34 -8.73 -1.41
CA HIS A 121 -18.88 -8.74 -2.81
C HIS A 121 -19.84 -7.98 -3.74
N THR A 122 -20.61 -7.04 -3.19
CA THR A 122 -21.62 -6.27 -3.92
C THR A 122 -21.38 -4.78 -3.82
N PHE A 123 -21.90 -4.04 -4.79
CA PHE A 123 -21.68 -2.61 -4.95
C PHE A 123 -22.99 -1.88 -5.20
N THR A 124 -23.04 -0.61 -4.82
CA THR A 124 -24.12 0.31 -5.18
C THR A 124 -23.61 1.27 -6.24
N ASP A 125 -24.32 1.39 -7.36
CA ASP A 125 -23.98 2.35 -8.42
C ASP A 125 -24.52 3.77 -8.15
N CYS A 126 -24.17 4.70 -9.04
CA CYS A 126 -24.61 6.09 -8.95
C CYS A 126 -26.14 6.30 -9.00
N THR A 127 -26.92 5.28 -9.39
CA THR A 127 -28.39 5.30 -9.41
C THR A 127 -29.02 4.59 -8.22
N GLY A 128 -28.20 4.03 -7.32
CA GLY A 128 -28.66 3.28 -6.16
C GLY A 128 -28.95 1.80 -6.43
N ARG A 129 -28.59 1.27 -7.61
CA ARG A 129 -28.77 -0.15 -7.95
C ARG A 129 -27.66 -0.98 -7.33
N THR A 130 -28.01 -2.12 -6.74
CA THR A 130 -27.05 -3.12 -6.26
C THR A 130 -26.55 -3.99 -7.41
N LEU A 131 -25.24 -4.17 -7.49
CA LEU A 131 -24.53 -4.90 -8.53
C LEU A 131 -23.59 -5.94 -7.91
N GLN A 132 -23.47 -7.07 -8.60
CA GLN A 132 -22.41 -8.05 -8.39
C GLN A 132 -21.13 -7.61 -9.10
N VAL A 133 -20.00 -8.17 -8.69
CA VAL A 133 -18.68 -7.82 -9.24
C VAL A 133 -18.56 -8.12 -10.75
N ASP A 134 -19.24 -9.16 -11.25
CA ASP A 134 -19.24 -9.56 -12.66
C ASP A 134 -20.11 -8.65 -13.56
N GLN A 135 -20.92 -7.77 -12.96
CA GLN A 135 -21.71 -6.76 -13.67
C GLN A 135 -20.95 -5.44 -13.86
N LEU A 136 -19.73 -5.35 -13.32
CA LEU A 136 -18.84 -4.22 -13.51
C LEU A 136 -18.12 -4.31 -14.85
N GLN A 137 -17.64 -3.18 -15.33
CA GLN A 137 -16.92 -3.13 -16.59
C GLN A 137 -15.61 -3.95 -16.49
N ALA A 138 -15.48 -4.94 -17.38
CA ALA A 138 -14.26 -5.72 -17.52
C ALA A 138 -13.08 -4.83 -17.96
N PRO A 139 -11.88 -5.05 -17.40
CA PRO A 139 -10.72 -4.23 -17.72
C PRO A 139 -10.24 -4.54 -19.14
N LEU A 140 -10.00 -3.49 -19.91
CA LEU A 140 -9.41 -3.62 -21.25
C LEU A 140 -7.88 -3.71 -21.17
N ASP A 141 -7.32 -3.02 -20.17
CA ASP A 141 -5.89 -2.76 -20.05
C ASP A 141 -5.29 -3.03 -18.67
N VAL A 142 -6.02 -3.70 -17.79
CA VAL A 142 -5.55 -4.00 -16.43
C VAL A 142 -5.59 -5.50 -16.18
N ARG A 143 -4.52 -6.04 -15.62
CA ARG A 143 -4.41 -7.47 -15.33
C ARG A 143 -3.74 -7.71 -13.97
N PRO A 144 -4.25 -8.62 -13.14
CA PRO A 144 -3.54 -9.06 -11.95
C PRO A 144 -2.41 -10.01 -12.34
N ILE A 145 -1.24 -9.83 -11.72
CA ILE A 145 -0.06 -10.69 -11.85
C ILE A 145 0.32 -11.14 -10.45
N VAL A 146 0.42 -12.46 -10.26
CA VAL A 146 0.95 -13.02 -9.03
C VAL A 146 2.41 -13.36 -9.25
N GLU A 147 3.30 -12.58 -8.63
CA GLU A 147 4.74 -12.78 -8.69
C GLU A 147 5.20 -13.72 -7.57
N ASN A 148 6.01 -14.72 -7.92
CA ASN A 148 6.61 -15.69 -6.99
C ASN A 148 5.61 -16.41 -6.06
N LYS A 149 4.30 -16.38 -6.40
CA LYS A 149 3.19 -16.88 -5.56
C LYS A 149 3.00 -16.12 -4.23
N THR A 150 3.71 -15.02 -4.02
CA THR A 150 3.71 -14.28 -2.75
C THR A 150 3.18 -12.87 -2.90
N THR A 151 3.41 -12.23 -4.05
CA THR A 151 3.15 -10.81 -4.23
C THR A 151 2.11 -10.59 -5.33
N LEU A 152 1.07 -9.84 -5.03
CA LEU A 152 0.09 -9.40 -6.01
C LEU A 152 0.53 -8.07 -6.61
N LEU A 153 0.63 -8.05 -7.93
CA LEU A 153 0.92 -6.88 -8.75
C LEU A 153 -0.27 -6.62 -9.67
N ILE A 154 -0.54 -5.35 -9.96
CA ILE A 154 -1.49 -4.95 -11.01
C ILE A 154 -0.72 -4.34 -12.16
N ASP A 155 -0.76 -4.98 -13.32
CA ASP A 155 -0.21 -4.42 -14.55
C ASP A 155 -1.24 -3.53 -15.24
N LEU A 156 -0.84 -2.28 -15.49
CA LEU A 156 -1.67 -1.24 -16.10
C LEU A 156 -1.45 -1.10 -17.62
N ARG A 157 -0.73 -2.05 -18.25
CA ARG A 157 -0.31 -2.03 -19.68
C ARG A 157 -1.14 -2.91 -20.61
N GLY A 158 -2.23 -3.51 -20.16
CA GLY A 158 -2.96 -4.48 -20.96
C GLY A 158 -3.39 -3.89 -22.32
N THR A 159 -3.01 -4.54 -23.40
CA THR A 159 -3.83 -4.47 -24.63
C THR A 159 -4.92 -5.53 -24.48
N PRO A 160 -6.16 -5.30 -24.92
CA PRO A 160 -7.19 -6.35 -24.93
C PRO A 160 -6.62 -7.58 -25.64
N THR A 161 -6.79 -8.76 -25.04
CA THR A 161 -6.52 -10.01 -25.76
C THR A 161 -7.57 -10.13 -26.87
N PRO A 162 -7.18 -10.31 -28.14
CA PRO A 162 -8.13 -10.46 -29.24
C PRO A 162 -9.01 -11.70 -29.09
#